data_AF-A0A9D7H3T5-F1
#
_entry.id   AF-A0A9D7H3T5-F1
#
_cell.length_a   1.000
_cell.length_b   1.000
_cell.length_c   1.000
_cell.angle_alpha   90.00
_cell.angle_beta   90.00
_cell.angle_gamma   90.00
#
_symmetry.space_group_name_H-M   'P 1'
#
loop_
_entity.id
_entity.type
_entity.pdbx_description
1 polymer ?
#
loop_
_entity_poly.entity_id
_entity_poly.type
_entity_poly.pdbx_seq_one_letter_code
_entity_poly.pdbx_strand_id
1 'polypeptide(L)'
;MRAVIGFLFACVSALTLLAAAAHADEPHDRIKSVLNDPRLARDRATLDALARDSDAMPAGADRDTLDMFLSAAFRERVADTGRVVHHAARLETSTTASPLLKRVAQGTQVDALLAAGDVSAGLAVAKRSGDADLLGRAHKHQRRARLHVASVALIGLFGAGVALALARAESARRRAALVVARAFLPRALFFAAWLGGAGAVLAASYDNASPLPFLLLAAAVVPFALGARAWSAVGRESPSARLGRAFVAAPALVAVAYLTLERTDTSLLAGFGL
;
A
#
# COMPACT_ATOMS: atom_id res chain seq x y z
N MET A 1 -13.81 0.89 1.02
CA MET A 1 -14.66 -0.10 1.71
C MET A 1 -15.95 -0.46 0.96
N ARG A 2 -16.69 0.50 0.36
CA ARG A 2 -17.92 0.18 -0.43
C ARG A 2 -17.68 -0.62 -1.72
N ALA A 3 -16.53 -0.50 -2.37
CA ALA A 3 -16.17 -1.30 -3.56
C ALA A 3 -15.87 -2.79 -3.25
N VAL A 4 -15.48 -3.12 -2.01
CA VAL A 4 -15.20 -4.50 -1.57
C VAL A 4 -16.49 -5.28 -1.31
N ILE A 5 -17.54 -4.58 -0.85
CA ILE A 5 -18.86 -5.18 -0.59
C ILE A 5 -19.56 -5.56 -1.90
N GLY A 6 -19.40 -4.77 -2.96
CA GLY A 6 -19.97 -5.08 -4.28
C GLY A 6 -19.33 -6.32 -4.95
N PHE A 7 -18.01 -6.52 -4.77
CA PHE A 7 -17.29 -7.65 -5.37
C PHE A 7 -17.64 -8.99 -4.68
N LEU A 8 -17.82 -8.97 -3.36
CA LEU A 8 -18.32 -10.12 -2.59
C LEU A 8 -19.73 -10.55 -3.04
N PHE A 9 -20.61 -9.60 -3.34
CA PHE A 9 -21.97 -9.91 -3.79
C PHE A 9 -22.00 -10.51 -5.20
N ALA A 10 -21.14 -10.05 -6.11
CA ALA A 10 -21.02 -10.61 -7.46
C ALA A 10 -20.42 -12.02 -7.46
N CYS A 11 -19.42 -12.30 -6.62
CA CYS A 11 -18.86 -13.64 -6.46
C CYS A 11 -19.84 -14.63 -5.83
N VAL A 12 -20.58 -14.20 -4.79
CA VAL A 12 -21.60 -15.06 -4.15
C VAL A 12 -22.71 -15.40 -5.14
N SER A 13 -23.17 -14.43 -5.93
CA SER A 13 -24.23 -14.63 -6.92
C SER A 13 -23.82 -15.61 -8.04
N ALA A 14 -22.57 -15.51 -8.53
CA ALA A 14 -22.02 -16.42 -9.52
C ALA A 14 -21.83 -17.85 -8.98
N LEU A 15 -21.48 -18.01 -7.69
CA LEU A 15 -21.37 -19.31 -7.03
C LEU A 15 -22.75 -19.97 -6.80
N THR A 16 -23.79 -19.21 -6.45
CA THR A 16 -25.15 -19.76 -6.30
C THR A 16 -25.76 -20.25 -7.60
N LEU A 17 -25.40 -19.66 -8.75
CA LEU A 17 -25.92 -20.06 -10.06
C LEU A 17 -25.22 -21.30 -10.64
N LEU A 18 -24.02 -21.66 -10.16
CA LEU A 18 -23.31 -22.86 -10.58
C LEU A 18 -23.54 -24.08 -9.67
N ALA A 19 -24.06 -23.87 -8.45
CA ALA A 19 -24.28 -24.93 -7.45
C ALA A 19 -25.52 -25.81 -7.69
N ALA A 20 -26.25 -25.61 -8.80
CA ALA A 20 -27.48 -26.33 -9.13
C ALA A 20 -27.26 -27.64 -9.93
N ALA A 21 -26.01 -28.10 -10.11
CA ALA A 21 -25.71 -29.34 -10.79
C ALA A 21 -24.82 -30.27 -9.94
N ALA A 22 -25.21 -31.55 -9.92
CA ALA A 22 -24.44 -32.74 -9.53
C ALA A 22 -24.53 -33.27 -8.08
N HIS A 23 -24.60 -34.62 -8.03
CA HIS A 23 -24.94 -35.55 -6.96
C HIS A 23 -23.85 -35.75 -5.89
N ALA A 24 -24.26 -36.31 -4.74
CA ALA A 24 -23.48 -36.70 -3.55
C ALA A 24 -22.36 -37.74 -3.88
N ASP A 25 -21.22 -37.86 -3.18
CA ASP A 25 -20.97 -37.68 -1.74
C ASP A 25 -19.53 -37.24 -1.41
N GLU A 26 -19.39 -36.61 -0.24
CA GLU A 26 -18.22 -36.21 0.58
C GLU A 26 -17.50 -34.86 0.33
N PRO A 27 -16.79 -34.57 -0.79
CA PRO A 27 -16.05 -33.32 -0.91
C PRO A 27 -16.95 -32.11 -1.17
N HIS A 28 -17.97 -32.27 -2.03
CA HIS A 28 -18.86 -31.17 -2.42
C HIS A 28 -19.71 -30.67 -1.26
N ASP A 29 -20.22 -31.56 -0.41
CA ASP A 29 -21.02 -31.17 0.73
C ASP A 29 -20.19 -30.46 1.80
N ARG A 30 -18.94 -30.86 1.97
CA ARG A 30 -17.99 -30.14 2.82
C ARG A 30 -17.72 -28.74 2.27
N ILE A 31 -17.48 -28.60 0.96
CA ILE A 31 -17.30 -27.28 0.32
C ILE A 31 -18.56 -26.42 0.51
N LYS A 32 -19.76 -26.97 0.26
CA LYS A 32 -21.04 -26.28 0.49
C LYS A 32 -21.22 -25.88 1.96
N SER A 33 -20.86 -26.75 2.92
CA SER A 33 -20.94 -26.41 4.35
C SER A 33 -20.02 -25.26 4.73
N VAL A 34 -18.80 -25.22 4.18
CA VAL A 34 -17.83 -24.14 4.46
C VAL A 34 -18.24 -22.85 3.76
N LEU A 35 -18.86 -22.94 2.58
CA LEU A 35 -19.46 -21.79 1.89
C LEU A 35 -20.64 -21.21 2.67
N ASN A 36 -21.48 -22.07 3.25
CA ASN A 36 -22.69 -21.67 3.97
C ASN A 36 -22.41 -21.21 5.41
N ASP A 37 -21.29 -21.60 6.03
CA ASP A 37 -20.89 -21.14 7.37
C ASP A 37 -19.71 -20.16 7.31
N PRO A 38 -19.94 -18.85 7.55
CA PRO A 38 -18.88 -17.84 7.59
C PRO A 38 -17.80 -18.11 8.64
N ARG A 39 -18.11 -18.85 9.71
CA ARG A 39 -17.15 -19.18 10.78
C ARG A 39 -16.14 -20.21 10.29
N LEU A 40 -16.61 -21.28 9.64
CA LEU A 40 -15.75 -22.33 9.10
C LEU A 40 -14.80 -21.79 8.02
N ALA A 41 -15.31 -20.94 7.13
CA ALA A 41 -14.46 -20.37 6.11
C ALA A 41 -13.44 -19.35 6.66
N ARG A 42 -13.49 -18.93 7.93
CA ARG A 42 -12.44 -18.14 8.61
C ARG A 42 -11.46 -19.01 9.39
N ASP A 43 -11.80 -20.26 9.66
CA ASP A 43 -10.91 -21.17 10.36
C ASP A 43 -9.78 -21.65 9.44
N ARG A 44 -8.55 -21.34 9.83
CA ARG A 44 -7.35 -21.69 9.07
C ARG A 44 -7.20 -23.21 8.93
N ALA A 45 -7.51 -23.97 9.98
CA ALA A 45 -7.38 -25.43 9.93
C ALA A 45 -8.34 -26.05 8.90
N THR A 46 -9.59 -25.54 8.86
CA THR A 46 -10.59 -25.92 7.85
C THR A 46 -10.15 -25.56 6.43
N LEU A 47 -9.65 -24.34 6.20
CA LEU A 47 -9.13 -23.94 4.89
C LEU A 47 -7.91 -24.76 4.45
N ASP A 48 -7.03 -25.10 5.39
CA ASP A 48 -5.87 -25.96 5.11
C ASP A 48 -6.27 -27.40 4.77
N ALA A 49 -7.34 -27.92 5.40
CA ALA A 49 -7.91 -29.21 5.03
C ALA A 49 -8.51 -29.17 3.62
N LEU A 50 -9.32 -28.15 3.31
CA LEU A 50 -9.87 -27.97 1.96
C LEU A 50 -8.78 -27.77 0.89
N ALA A 51 -7.67 -27.11 1.22
CA ALA A 51 -6.54 -26.97 0.31
C ALA A 51 -5.91 -28.33 -0.01
N ARG A 52 -5.70 -29.19 1.00
CA ARG A 52 -5.23 -30.58 0.79
C ARG A 52 -6.23 -31.40 -0.03
N ASP A 53 -7.52 -31.24 0.23
CA ASP A 53 -8.57 -31.90 -0.54
C ASP A 53 -8.53 -31.43 -2.02
N SER A 54 -8.33 -30.13 -2.28
CA SER A 54 -8.14 -29.56 -3.63
C SER A 54 -6.89 -30.11 -4.34
N ASP A 55 -5.82 -30.41 -3.60
CA ASP A 55 -4.60 -31.00 -4.17
C ASP A 55 -4.82 -32.45 -4.61
N ALA A 56 -5.67 -33.19 -3.88
CA ALA A 56 -6.02 -34.59 -4.19
C ALA A 56 -7.05 -34.71 -5.33
N MET A 57 -7.83 -33.67 -5.60
CA MET A 57 -8.84 -33.67 -6.67
C MET A 57 -8.21 -33.76 -8.08
N PRO A 58 -8.80 -34.54 -9.01
CA PRO A 58 -8.40 -34.48 -10.41
C PRO A 58 -8.68 -33.09 -11.01
N ALA A 59 -7.96 -32.72 -12.06
CA ALA A 59 -8.22 -31.46 -12.78
C ALA A 59 -9.63 -31.47 -13.39
N GLY A 60 -10.39 -30.40 -13.15
CA GLY A 60 -11.79 -30.30 -13.55
C GLY A 60 -12.47 -29.06 -12.98
N ALA A 61 -13.72 -28.84 -13.38
CA ALA A 61 -14.49 -27.65 -12.99
C ALA A 61 -14.69 -27.52 -11.47
N ASP A 62 -14.82 -28.65 -10.76
CA ASP A 62 -14.96 -28.66 -9.30
C ASP A 62 -13.69 -28.19 -8.60
N ARG A 63 -12.54 -28.69 -9.04
CA ARG A 63 -11.22 -28.28 -8.54
C ARG A 63 -10.95 -26.80 -8.84
N ASP A 64 -11.31 -26.33 -10.03
CA ASP A 64 -11.18 -24.92 -10.41
C ASP A 64 -12.05 -24.02 -9.51
N THR A 65 -13.30 -24.42 -9.25
CA THR A 65 -14.21 -23.68 -8.37
C THR A 65 -13.66 -23.61 -6.95
N LEU A 66 -13.13 -24.73 -6.44
CA LEU A 66 -12.51 -24.80 -5.13
C LEU A 66 -11.24 -23.94 -5.04
N ASP A 67 -10.37 -23.96 -6.04
CA ASP A 67 -9.17 -23.11 -6.07
C ASP A 67 -9.53 -21.62 -6.09
N MET A 68 -10.57 -21.23 -6.83
CA MET A 68 -11.03 -19.84 -6.84
C MET A 68 -11.51 -19.44 -5.43
N PHE A 69 -12.32 -20.29 -4.81
CA PHE A 69 -12.78 -20.08 -3.43
C PHE A 69 -11.61 -19.98 -2.44
N LEU A 70 -10.67 -20.92 -2.48
CA LEU A 70 -9.49 -20.94 -1.60
C LEU A 70 -8.64 -19.69 -1.80
N SER A 71 -8.42 -19.26 -3.05
CA SER A 71 -7.67 -18.02 -3.32
C SER A 71 -8.34 -16.79 -2.69
N ALA A 72 -9.67 -16.68 -2.77
CA ALA A 72 -10.42 -15.59 -2.14
C ALA A 72 -10.39 -15.69 -0.60
N ALA A 73 -10.59 -16.90 -0.06
CA ALA A 73 -10.61 -17.15 1.37
C ALA A 73 -9.25 -16.87 2.04
N PHE A 74 -8.15 -17.38 1.47
CA PHE A 74 -6.80 -17.10 1.98
C PHE A 74 -6.44 -15.61 1.89
N ARG A 75 -6.92 -14.90 0.85
CA ARG A 75 -6.68 -13.47 0.69
C ARG A 75 -7.39 -12.66 1.76
N GLU A 76 -8.68 -12.90 1.96
CA GLU A 76 -9.51 -12.01 2.78
C GLU A 76 -9.51 -12.37 4.26
N ARG A 77 -9.22 -13.64 4.60
CA ARG A 77 -9.44 -14.15 5.97
C ARG A 77 -8.17 -14.55 6.69
N VAL A 78 -7.15 -15.02 5.97
CA VAL A 78 -5.89 -15.52 6.55
C VAL A 78 -4.69 -14.61 6.20
N ALA A 79 -4.81 -13.81 5.14
CA ALA A 79 -3.73 -12.98 4.58
C ALA A 79 -2.47 -13.80 4.21
N ASP A 80 -2.65 -15.03 3.72
CA ASP A 80 -1.55 -15.91 3.27
C ASP A 80 -1.31 -15.75 1.76
N THR A 81 -0.48 -14.79 1.38
CA THR A 81 -0.20 -14.48 -0.03
C THR A 81 0.33 -15.68 -0.81
N GLY A 82 1.16 -16.52 -0.19
CA GLY A 82 1.75 -17.69 -0.86
C GLY A 82 0.68 -18.64 -1.36
N ARG A 83 -0.32 -18.92 -0.51
CA ARG A 83 -1.45 -19.79 -0.88
C ARG A 83 -2.41 -19.15 -1.87
N VAL A 84 -2.67 -17.84 -1.76
CA VAL A 84 -3.47 -17.12 -2.75
C VAL A 84 -2.85 -17.24 -4.14
N VAL A 85 -1.55 -16.97 -4.24
CA VAL A 85 -0.79 -17.06 -5.49
C VAL A 85 -0.76 -18.49 -6.01
N HIS A 86 -0.57 -19.48 -5.14
CA HIS A 86 -0.57 -20.89 -5.52
C HIS A 86 -1.88 -21.30 -6.20
N HIS A 87 -3.02 -21.12 -5.53
CA HIS A 87 -4.32 -21.53 -6.07
C HIS A 87 -4.71 -20.73 -7.34
N ALA A 88 -4.41 -19.42 -7.38
CA ALA A 88 -4.63 -18.61 -8.57
C ALA A 88 -3.77 -19.06 -9.77
N ALA A 89 -2.51 -19.45 -9.54
CA ALA A 89 -1.65 -19.95 -10.60
C ALA A 89 -2.13 -21.30 -11.17
N ARG A 90 -2.68 -22.19 -10.33
CA ARG A 90 -3.26 -23.46 -10.84
C ARG A 90 -4.41 -23.20 -11.81
N LEU A 91 -5.29 -22.24 -11.48
CA LEU A 91 -6.40 -21.82 -12.34
C LEU A 91 -5.94 -21.27 -13.69
N GLU A 92 -4.84 -20.52 -13.73
CA GLU A 92 -4.26 -20.01 -14.98
C GLU A 92 -3.87 -21.16 -15.92
N THR A 93 -3.26 -22.22 -15.36
CA THR A 93 -2.81 -23.40 -16.10
C THR A 93 -3.89 -24.44 -16.40
N SER A 94 -5.05 -24.35 -15.75
CA SER A 94 -6.15 -25.30 -15.92
C SER A 94 -6.71 -25.27 -17.35
N THR A 95 -6.87 -26.43 -17.98
CA THR A 95 -7.48 -26.53 -19.32
C THR A 95 -9.00 -26.46 -19.26
N THR A 96 -9.60 -26.70 -18.10
CA THR A 96 -11.06 -26.69 -17.87
C THR A 96 -11.57 -25.32 -17.40
N ALA A 97 -10.69 -24.47 -16.86
CA ALA A 97 -11.06 -23.15 -16.39
C ALA A 97 -11.51 -22.23 -17.55
N SER A 98 -12.65 -21.57 -17.37
CA SER A 98 -13.14 -20.60 -18.35
C SER A 98 -12.17 -19.42 -18.52
N PRO A 99 -12.10 -18.77 -19.70
CA PRO A 99 -11.22 -17.62 -19.93
C PRO A 99 -11.44 -16.48 -18.92
N LEU A 100 -12.69 -16.28 -18.48
CA LEU A 100 -13.04 -15.29 -17.47
C LEU A 100 -12.46 -15.66 -16.10
N LEU A 101 -12.55 -16.93 -15.71
CA LEU A 101 -11.99 -17.42 -14.44
C LEU A 101 -10.46 -17.25 -14.41
N LYS A 102 -9.79 -17.52 -15.54
CA LYS A 102 -8.34 -17.28 -15.69
C LYS A 102 -7.95 -15.82 -15.51
N ARG A 103 -8.70 -14.88 -16.10
CA ARG A 103 -8.47 -13.44 -15.92
C ARG A 103 -8.66 -13.00 -14.46
N VAL A 104 -9.70 -13.52 -13.81
CA VAL A 104 -9.94 -13.24 -12.37
C VAL A 104 -8.80 -13.80 -11.51
N ALA A 105 -8.31 -15.01 -11.82
CA ALA A 105 -7.18 -15.60 -11.13
C ALA A 105 -5.90 -14.77 -11.31
N GLN A 106 -5.59 -14.34 -12.54
CA GLN A 106 -4.44 -13.46 -12.83
C GLN A 106 -4.54 -12.14 -12.07
N GLY A 107 -5.71 -11.49 -12.07
CA GLY A 107 -5.94 -10.26 -11.29
C GLY A 107 -5.73 -10.48 -9.79
N THR A 108 -6.26 -11.59 -9.26
CA THR A 108 -6.10 -11.97 -7.85
C THR A 108 -4.64 -12.23 -7.49
N GLN A 109 -3.88 -12.88 -8.39
CA GLN A 109 -2.46 -13.13 -8.21
C GLN A 109 -1.65 -11.83 -8.21
N VAL A 110 -1.91 -10.92 -9.17
CA VAL A 110 -1.28 -9.59 -9.21
C VAL A 110 -1.57 -8.83 -7.92
N ASP A 111 -2.83 -8.73 -7.53
CA ASP A 111 -3.23 -7.97 -6.33
C ASP A 111 -2.62 -8.55 -5.05
N ALA A 112 -2.54 -9.88 -4.92
CA ALA A 112 -1.91 -10.55 -3.79
C ALA A 112 -0.39 -10.32 -3.73
N LEU A 113 0.31 -10.37 -4.87
CA LEU A 113 1.75 -10.11 -4.95
C LEU A 113 2.07 -8.64 -4.65
N LEU A 114 1.27 -7.71 -5.17
CA LEU A 114 1.41 -6.28 -4.90
C LEU A 114 1.15 -5.96 -3.41
N ALA A 115 0.16 -6.60 -2.80
CA ALA A 115 -0.14 -6.44 -1.38
C ALA A 115 1.00 -6.97 -0.47
N ALA A 116 1.70 -8.02 -0.89
CA ALA A 116 2.88 -8.55 -0.20
C ALA A 116 4.17 -7.75 -0.47
N GLY A 117 4.13 -6.74 -1.34
CA GLY A 117 5.31 -5.95 -1.72
C GLY A 117 6.20 -6.61 -2.78
N ASP A 118 5.85 -7.78 -3.32
CA ASP A 118 6.56 -8.40 -4.45
C ASP A 118 6.09 -7.82 -5.79
N VAL A 119 6.46 -6.57 -5.99
CA VAL A 119 6.05 -5.81 -7.18
C VAL A 119 6.66 -6.39 -8.46
N SER A 120 7.85 -6.98 -8.38
CA SER A 120 8.51 -7.66 -9.50
C SER A 120 7.70 -8.84 -10.02
N ALA A 121 7.28 -9.74 -9.12
CA ALA A 121 6.48 -10.89 -9.51
C ALA A 121 5.09 -10.46 -10.00
N GLY A 122 4.46 -9.50 -9.32
CA GLY A 122 3.17 -8.94 -9.76
C GLY A 122 3.23 -8.35 -11.18
N LEU A 123 4.29 -7.61 -11.51
CA LEU A 123 4.52 -7.10 -12.87
C LEU A 123 4.75 -8.22 -13.89
N ALA A 124 5.47 -9.28 -13.52
CA ALA A 124 5.70 -10.41 -14.41
C ALA A 124 4.38 -11.11 -14.76
N VAL A 125 3.51 -11.34 -13.78
CA VAL A 125 2.17 -11.91 -13.98
C VAL A 125 1.31 -10.98 -14.86
N ALA A 126 1.27 -9.69 -14.52
CA ALA A 126 0.49 -8.71 -15.30
C ALA A 126 0.95 -8.64 -16.77
N LYS A 127 2.26 -8.68 -17.04
CA LYS A 127 2.79 -8.72 -18.42
C LYS A 127 2.38 -9.98 -19.17
N ARG A 128 2.42 -11.15 -18.53
CA ARG A 128 2.01 -12.42 -19.16
C ARG A 128 0.52 -12.47 -19.47
N SER A 129 -0.31 -11.81 -18.67
CA SER A 129 -1.76 -11.77 -18.89
C SER A 129 -2.18 -11.07 -20.18
N GLY A 130 -1.33 -10.15 -20.70
CA GLY A 130 -1.68 -9.28 -21.82
C GLY A 130 -2.75 -8.22 -21.52
N ASP A 131 -3.21 -8.13 -20.26
CA ASP A 131 -4.22 -7.17 -19.82
C ASP A 131 -3.55 -5.82 -19.48
N ALA A 132 -3.88 -4.80 -20.28
CA ALA A 132 -3.34 -3.45 -20.12
C ALA A 132 -3.74 -2.80 -18.78
N ASP A 133 -4.91 -3.12 -18.24
CA ASP A 133 -5.39 -2.56 -16.97
C ASP A 133 -4.63 -3.18 -15.79
N LEU A 134 -4.39 -4.50 -15.82
CA LEU A 134 -3.54 -5.18 -14.83
C LEU A 134 -2.12 -4.61 -14.86
N LEU A 135 -1.56 -4.43 -16.05
CA LEU A 135 -0.22 -3.89 -16.23
C LEU A 135 -0.13 -2.43 -15.73
N GLY A 136 -1.13 -1.61 -16.04
CA GLY A 136 -1.24 -0.24 -15.55
C GLY A 136 -1.30 -0.16 -14.03
N ARG A 137 -2.12 -1.01 -13.38
CA ARG A 137 -2.19 -1.12 -11.91
C ARG A 137 -0.85 -1.52 -11.29
N ALA A 138 -0.21 -2.56 -11.83
CA ALA A 138 1.08 -3.02 -11.34
C ALA A 138 2.18 -1.95 -11.48
N HIS A 139 2.18 -1.18 -12.58
CA HIS A 139 3.10 -0.06 -12.75
C HIS A 139 2.83 1.10 -11.78
N LYS A 140 1.57 1.43 -11.48
CA LYS A 140 1.23 2.42 -10.44
C LYS A 140 1.81 2.00 -9.09
N HIS A 141 1.57 0.76 -8.67
CA HIS A 141 2.16 0.21 -7.44
C HIS A 141 3.69 0.25 -7.45
N GLN A 142 4.35 -0.05 -8.57
CA GLN A 142 5.80 0.06 -8.70
C GLN A 142 6.31 1.49 -8.54
N ARG A 143 5.66 2.46 -9.19
CA ARG A 143 6.02 3.87 -9.05
C ARG A 143 5.86 4.31 -7.60
N ARG A 144 4.74 3.95 -6.97
CA ARG A 144 4.47 4.24 -5.57
C ARG A 144 5.54 3.65 -4.63
N ALA A 145 5.89 2.37 -4.78
CA ALA A 145 6.95 1.74 -3.98
C ALA A 145 8.31 2.44 -4.17
N ARG A 146 8.66 2.82 -5.40
CA ARG A 146 9.90 3.57 -5.69
C ARG A 146 9.88 4.96 -5.06
N LEU A 147 8.76 5.67 -5.16
CA LEU A 147 8.59 7.00 -4.55
C LEU A 147 8.61 6.93 -3.03
N HIS A 148 8.07 5.87 -2.43
CA HIS A 148 8.16 5.61 -1.00
C HIS A 148 9.63 5.49 -0.56
N VAL A 149 10.39 4.60 -1.21
CA VAL A 149 11.83 4.41 -0.91
C VAL A 149 12.62 5.69 -1.15
N ALA A 150 12.39 6.38 -2.28
CA ALA A 150 13.04 7.66 -2.59
C ALA A 150 12.71 8.74 -1.55
N SER A 151 11.46 8.79 -1.08
CA SER A 151 11.01 9.74 -0.06
C SER A 151 11.68 9.48 1.29
N VAL A 152 11.72 8.23 1.72
CA VAL A 152 12.45 7.81 2.94
C VAL A 152 13.94 8.16 2.82
N ALA A 153 14.55 7.90 1.65
CA ALA A 153 15.95 8.22 1.40
C ALA A 153 16.22 9.74 1.44
N LEU A 154 15.36 10.58 0.87
CA LEU A 154 15.50 12.05 0.91
C LEU A 154 15.36 12.61 2.32
N ILE A 155 14.39 12.11 3.10
CA ILE A 155 14.22 12.48 4.52
C ILE A 155 15.46 12.05 5.32
N GLY A 156 15.94 10.82 5.09
CA GLY A 156 17.15 10.30 5.71
C GLY A 156 18.38 11.14 5.36
N LEU A 157 18.55 11.53 4.10
CA LEU A 157 19.65 12.37 3.62
C LEU A 157 19.61 13.75 4.28
N PHE A 158 18.43 14.37 4.39
CA PHE A 158 18.26 15.63 5.10
C PHE A 158 18.63 15.49 6.58
N GLY A 159 18.07 14.50 7.28
CA GLY A 159 18.36 14.24 8.69
C GLY A 159 19.84 13.97 8.95
N ALA A 160 20.48 13.14 8.12
CA ALA A 160 21.91 12.87 8.16
C ALA A 160 22.74 14.12 7.91
N GLY A 161 22.34 14.97 6.95
CA GLY A 161 22.99 16.25 6.67
C GLY A 161 22.98 17.20 7.88
N VAL A 162 21.82 17.34 8.52
CA VAL A 162 21.66 18.14 9.75
C VAL A 162 22.51 17.56 10.88
N ALA A 163 22.42 16.25 11.13
CA ALA A 163 23.16 15.58 12.20
C ALA A 163 24.67 15.68 12.01
N LEU A 164 25.16 15.43 10.80
CA LEU A 164 26.58 15.49 10.45
C LEU A 164 27.14 16.91 10.54
N ALA A 165 26.36 17.92 10.13
CA ALA A 165 26.74 19.31 10.29
C ALA A 165 26.87 19.69 11.76
N LEU A 166 25.89 19.32 12.59
CA LEU A 166 25.92 19.57 14.03
C LEU A 166 27.04 18.81 14.75
N ALA A 167 27.35 17.58 14.32
CA ALA A 167 28.42 16.77 14.89
C ALA A 167 29.82 17.32 14.57
N ARG A 168 30.01 17.90 13.38
CA ARG A 168 31.27 18.55 12.97
C ARG A 168 31.42 19.98 13.50
N ALA A 169 30.36 20.56 14.05
CA ALA A 169 30.41 21.90 14.62
C ALA A 169 31.23 21.89 15.92
N GLU A 170 32.07 22.90 16.10
CA GLU A 170 32.62 23.22 17.42
C GLU A 170 31.49 23.43 18.44
N SER A 171 31.74 23.07 19.71
CA SER A 171 30.73 23.07 20.76
C SER A 171 30.01 24.42 20.91
N ALA A 172 30.73 25.54 20.75
CA ALA A 172 30.17 26.89 20.77
C ALA A 172 29.20 27.14 19.60
N ARG A 173 29.59 26.77 18.38
CA ARG A 173 28.74 26.90 17.17
C ARG A 173 27.51 26.00 17.24
N ARG A 174 27.66 24.78 17.76
CA ARG A 174 26.54 23.86 17.98
C ARG A 174 25.51 24.45 18.94
N ARG A 175 25.95 25.01 20.08
CA ARG A 175 25.06 25.69 21.03
C ARG A 175 24.37 26.89 20.40
N ALA A 176 25.11 27.73 19.68
CA ALA A 176 24.52 28.88 18.97
C ALA A 176 23.45 28.44 17.95
N ALA A 177 23.70 27.37 17.18
CA ALA A 177 22.73 26.84 16.24
C ALA A 177 21.44 26.34 16.91
N LEU A 178 21.56 25.67 18.06
CA LEU A 178 20.39 25.23 18.85
C LEU A 178 19.61 26.42 19.42
N VAL A 179 20.29 27.46 19.89
CA VAL A 179 19.65 28.69 20.36
C VAL A 179 18.89 29.37 19.23
N VAL A 180 19.50 29.50 18.04
CA VAL A 180 18.85 30.08 16.86
C VAL A 180 17.64 29.25 16.41
N ALA A 181 17.75 27.92 16.44
CA ALA A 181 16.61 27.04 16.14
C ALA A 181 15.48 27.21 17.17
N ARG A 182 15.80 27.23 18.47
CA ARG A 182 14.81 27.44 19.54
C ARG A 182 14.14 28.81 19.45
N ALA A 183 14.88 29.86 19.13
CA ALA A 183 14.31 31.20 18.90
C ALA A 183 13.39 31.24 17.67
N PHE A 184 13.57 30.33 16.71
CA PHE A 184 12.71 30.19 15.54
C PHE A 184 11.45 29.34 15.77
N LEU A 185 11.41 28.55 16.86
CA LEU A 185 10.29 27.68 17.21
C LEU A 185 8.90 28.35 17.16
N PRO A 186 8.66 29.54 17.75
CA PRO A 186 7.33 30.15 17.69
C PRO A 186 6.89 30.48 16.25
N ARG A 187 7.82 30.88 15.38
CA ARG A 187 7.51 31.14 13.96
C ARG A 187 7.21 29.84 13.21
N ALA A 188 7.97 28.78 13.49
CA ALA A 188 7.73 27.46 12.92
C ALA A 188 6.36 26.89 13.35
N LEU A 189 6.02 27.02 14.64
CA LEU A 189 4.71 26.60 15.18
C LEU A 189 3.56 27.40 14.57
N PHE A 190 3.71 28.73 14.45
CA PHE A 190 2.69 29.57 13.81
C PHE A 190 2.48 29.15 12.35
N PHE A 191 3.55 28.97 11.58
CA PHE A 191 3.47 28.51 10.20
C PHE A 191 2.82 27.12 10.08
N ALA A 192 3.21 26.18 10.94
CA ALA A 192 2.62 24.84 10.98
C ALA A 192 1.13 24.88 11.35
N ALA A 193 0.75 25.67 12.36
CA ALA A 193 -0.64 25.84 12.77
C ALA A 193 -1.48 26.46 11.65
N TRP A 194 -0.95 27.47 10.96
CA TRP A 194 -1.61 28.08 9.80
C TRP A 194 -1.77 27.08 8.65
N LEU A 195 -0.70 26.37 8.27
CA LEU A 195 -0.72 25.40 7.18
C LEU A 195 -1.66 24.23 7.47
N GLY A 196 -1.57 23.66 8.68
CA GLY A 196 -2.41 22.54 9.12
C GLY A 196 -3.86 22.95 9.29
N GLY A 197 -4.11 24.11 9.90
CA GLY A 197 -5.45 24.66 10.10
C GLY A 197 -6.14 25.01 8.78
N ALA A 198 -5.48 25.77 7.90
CA ALA A 198 -6.01 26.12 6.59
C ALA A 198 -6.27 24.88 5.73
N GLY A 199 -5.33 23.93 5.71
CA GLY A 199 -5.49 22.66 5.00
C GLY A 199 -6.63 21.80 5.55
N ALA A 200 -6.76 21.70 6.89
CA ALA A 200 -7.84 20.96 7.52
C ALA A 200 -9.22 21.59 7.27
N VAL A 201 -9.32 22.92 7.33
CA VAL A 201 -10.56 23.65 6.99
C VAL A 201 -10.92 23.42 5.52
N LEU A 202 -9.94 23.47 4.62
CA LEU A 202 -10.16 23.20 3.21
C LEU A 202 -10.63 21.75 3.00
N ALA A 203 -9.99 20.77 3.66
CA ALA A 203 -10.42 19.37 3.60
C ALA A 203 -11.87 19.21 4.10
N ALA A 204 -12.23 19.84 5.21
CA ALA A 204 -13.57 19.77 5.77
C ALA A 204 -14.67 20.35 4.84
N SER A 205 -14.29 21.22 3.89
CA SER A 205 -15.22 21.76 2.88
C SER A 205 -15.54 20.80 1.73
N TYR A 206 -14.76 19.71 1.57
CA TYR A 206 -15.00 18.67 0.57
C TYR A 206 -15.66 17.45 1.23
N ASP A 207 -16.74 16.95 0.64
CA ASP A 207 -17.52 15.83 1.19
C ASP A 207 -16.63 14.61 1.53
N ASN A 208 -16.54 14.32 2.83
CA ASN A 208 -15.80 13.20 3.43
C ASN A 208 -14.26 13.22 3.31
N ALA A 209 -13.62 14.36 3.01
CA ALA A 209 -12.15 14.41 3.02
C ALA A 209 -11.59 14.46 4.46
N SER A 210 -10.59 13.62 4.74
CA SER A 210 -9.95 13.58 6.05
C SER A 210 -9.01 14.78 6.26
N PRO A 211 -9.07 15.49 7.40
CA PRO A 211 -8.12 16.57 7.72
C PRO A 211 -6.75 16.04 8.18
N LEU A 212 -6.64 14.74 8.48
CA LEU A 212 -5.44 14.10 9.03
C LEU A 212 -4.14 14.35 8.23
N PRO A 213 -4.09 14.27 6.89
CA PRO A 213 -2.86 14.54 6.15
C PRO A 213 -2.30 15.96 6.39
N PHE A 214 -3.16 16.96 6.52
CA PHE A 214 -2.72 18.34 6.75
C PHE A 214 -2.15 18.54 8.16
N LEU A 215 -2.76 17.90 9.16
CA LEU A 215 -2.27 17.95 10.54
C LEU A 215 -0.93 17.22 10.69
N LEU A 216 -0.77 16.05 10.07
CA LEU A 216 0.49 15.30 10.07
C LEU A 216 1.60 16.07 9.35
N LEU A 217 1.29 16.67 8.19
CA LEU A 217 2.25 17.50 7.46
C LEU A 217 2.67 18.71 8.30
N ALA A 218 1.72 19.42 8.92
CA ALA A 218 2.02 20.54 9.82
C ALA A 218 2.93 20.13 10.98
N ALA A 219 2.64 19.00 11.63
CA ALA A 219 3.48 18.46 12.70
C ALA A 219 4.91 18.15 12.21
N ALA A 220 5.05 17.59 11.00
CA ALA A 220 6.34 17.25 10.42
C ALA A 220 7.15 18.47 9.92
N VAL A 221 6.47 19.56 9.53
CA VAL A 221 7.13 20.82 9.11
C VAL A 221 7.96 21.42 10.25
N VAL A 222 7.51 21.32 11.50
CA VAL A 222 8.22 21.90 12.67
C VAL A 222 9.65 21.36 12.81
N PRO A 223 9.90 20.04 12.98
CA PRO A 223 11.25 19.51 13.10
C PRO A 223 12.09 19.78 11.83
N PHE A 224 11.47 19.77 10.64
CA PHE A 224 12.15 20.12 9.39
C PHE A 224 12.65 21.57 9.37
N ALA A 225 11.79 22.51 9.74
CA ALA A 225 12.13 23.92 9.76
C ALA A 225 13.22 24.23 10.80
N LEU A 226 13.12 23.62 11.99
CA LEU A 226 14.15 23.73 13.03
C LEU A 226 15.48 23.12 12.60
N GLY A 227 15.45 21.94 11.99
CA GLY A 227 16.64 21.25 11.46
C GLY A 227 17.32 22.05 10.36
N ALA A 228 16.55 22.56 9.40
CA ALA A 228 17.05 23.41 8.31
C ALA A 228 17.65 24.71 8.84
N ARG A 229 17.04 25.30 9.89
CA ARG A 229 17.56 26.50 10.55
C ARG A 229 18.87 26.23 11.29
N ALA A 230 18.94 25.16 12.07
CA ALA A 230 20.15 24.74 12.77
C ALA A 230 21.28 24.42 11.78
N TRP A 231 20.98 23.69 10.71
CA TRP A 231 21.95 23.36 9.67
C TRP A 231 22.48 24.60 8.95
N SER A 232 21.61 25.59 8.71
CA SER A 232 22.03 26.87 8.12
C SER A 232 22.91 27.71 9.04
N ALA A 233 22.73 27.61 10.36
CA ALA A 233 23.54 28.35 11.35
C ALA A 233 24.96 27.81 11.52
N VAL A 234 25.17 26.51 11.27
CA VAL A 234 26.49 25.87 11.34
C VAL A 234 27.18 25.83 9.97
N GLY A 235 26.41 25.73 8.89
CA GLY A 235 26.93 25.57 7.55
C GLY A 235 27.69 26.79 7.04
N ARG A 236 28.53 26.57 6.02
CA ARG A 236 29.21 27.67 5.31
C ARG A 236 28.18 28.65 4.72
N GLU A 237 28.53 29.93 4.73
CA GLU A 237 27.69 31.03 4.24
C GLU A 237 27.74 31.21 2.71
N SER A 238 28.54 30.42 2.00
CA SER A 238 28.67 30.55 0.56
C SER A 238 27.32 30.33 -0.16
N PRO A 239 27.05 31.08 -1.25
CA PRO A 239 25.81 30.92 -2.02
C PRO A 239 25.56 29.49 -2.48
N SER A 240 26.61 28.79 -2.91
CA SER A 240 26.56 27.38 -3.32
C SER A 240 26.13 26.45 -2.19
N ALA A 241 26.64 26.66 -0.97
CA ALA A 241 26.27 25.84 0.18
C ALA A 241 24.83 26.10 0.63
N ARG A 242 24.35 27.35 0.53
CA ARG A 242 22.94 27.70 0.78
C ARG A 242 22.01 27.03 -0.23
N LEU A 243 22.37 27.11 -1.51
CA LEU A 243 21.61 26.49 -2.59
C LEU A 243 21.57 24.96 -2.44
N GLY A 244 22.71 24.33 -2.14
CA GLY A 244 22.78 22.89 -1.88
C GLY A 244 21.90 22.44 -0.71
N ARG A 245 21.88 23.18 0.41
CA ARG A 245 20.98 22.89 1.53
C ARG A 245 19.51 23.02 1.14
N ALA A 246 19.16 24.04 0.34
CA ALA A 246 17.79 24.22 -0.15
C ALA A 246 17.36 23.05 -1.07
N PHE A 247 18.24 22.59 -1.96
CA PHE A 247 18.01 21.44 -2.83
C PHE A 247 17.86 20.11 -2.08
N VAL A 248 18.37 19.99 -0.85
CA VAL A 248 18.13 18.80 -0.01
C VAL A 248 16.86 18.97 0.83
N ALA A 249 16.65 20.15 1.42
CA ALA A 249 15.53 20.40 2.32
C ALA A 249 14.17 20.41 1.61
N ALA A 250 14.07 21.05 0.43
CA ALA A 250 12.79 21.19 -0.27
C ALA A 250 12.24 19.83 -0.75
N PRO A 251 13.01 18.96 -1.45
CA PRO A 251 12.54 17.63 -1.83
C PRO A 251 12.24 16.74 -0.62
N ALA A 252 13.00 16.87 0.47
CA ALA A 252 12.72 16.11 1.69
C ALA A 252 11.39 16.52 2.34
N LEU A 253 11.02 17.80 2.28
CA LEU A 253 9.69 18.24 2.73
C LEU A 253 8.57 17.73 1.79
N VAL A 254 8.80 17.74 0.47
CA VAL A 254 7.86 17.15 -0.50
C VAL A 254 7.71 15.64 -0.26
N ALA A 255 8.80 14.94 0.06
CA ALA A 255 8.80 13.53 0.43
C ALA A 255 7.97 13.26 1.70
N VAL A 256 8.05 14.12 2.72
CA VAL A 256 7.18 14.03 3.91
C VAL A 256 5.72 14.20 3.52
N ALA A 257 5.39 15.19 2.68
CA ALA A 257 4.02 15.40 2.21
C ALA A 257 3.50 14.17 1.45
N TYR A 258 4.32 13.59 0.57
CA TYR A 258 4.00 12.35 -0.14
C TYR A 258 3.72 11.18 0.82
N LEU A 259 4.62 10.90 1.76
CA LEU A 259 4.44 9.80 2.73
C LEU A 259 3.21 10.02 3.63
N THR A 260 2.91 11.27 3.93
CA THR A 260 1.72 11.63 4.71
C THR A 260 0.44 11.33 3.95
N LEU A 261 0.36 11.68 2.66
CA LEU A 261 -0.76 11.31 1.79
C LEU A 261 -0.84 9.79 1.61
N GLU A 262 0.29 9.15 1.35
CA GLU A 262 0.39 7.70 1.16
C GLU A 262 -0.17 6.92 2.35
N ARG A 263 0.07 7.40 3.58
CA ARG A 263 -0.36 6.74 4.81
C ARG A 263 -1.83 6.98 5.15
N THR A 264 -2.39 8.11 4.74
CA THR A 264 -3.74 8.55 5.15
C THR A 264 -4.80 8.23 4.11
N ASP A 265 -4.57 8.59 2.85
CA ASP A 265 -5.51 8.34 1.77
C ASP A 265 -4.80 8.23 0.41
N THR A 266 -4.75 7.01 -0.10
CA THR A 266 -4.11 6.70 -1.37
C THR A 266 -4.96 7.14 -2.56
N SER A 267 -6.24 7.45 -2.37
CA SER A 267 -7.10 7.97 -3.43
C SER A 267 -6.66 9.37 -3.88
N LEU A 268 -6.08 10.17 -2.99
CA LEU A 268 -5.49 11.48 -3.33
C LEU A 268 -4.28 11.34 -4.27
N LEU A 269 -3.58 10.21 -4.22
CA LEU A 269 -2.46 9.92 -5.11
C LEU A 269 -2.91 9.51 -6.52
N ALA A 270 -4.14 8.99 -6.66
CA ALA A 270 -4.69 8.59 -7.96
C ALA A 270 -4.79 9.77 -8.93
N GLY A 271 -5.07 10.98 -8.43
CA GLY A 271 -5.07 12.22 -9.22
C GLY A 271 -3.69 12.61 -9.79
N PHE A 272 -2.61 12.10 -9.20
CA PHE A 272 -1.23 12.28 -9.69
C PHE A 272 -0.75 11.11 -10.56
N GLY A 273 -1.64 10.17 -10.92
CA GLY A 273 -1.28 8.96 -11.68
C GLY A 273 -0.50 7.91 -10.87
N LEU A 274 -0.60 7.99 -9.54
CA LEU A 274 0.07 7.12 -8.57
C LEU A 274 -0.90 6.16 -7.86
#